data_AF-A0A7V2TBA5-F1
#
_entry.id   AF-A0A7V2TBA5-F1
#
_cell.length_a   1.000
_cell.length_b   1.000
_cell.length_c   1.000
_cell.angle_alpha   90.00
_cell.angle_beta   90.00
_cell.angle_gamma   90.00
#
_symmetry.space_group_name_H-M   'P 1'
#
loop_
_entity.id
_entity.type
_entity.pdbx_description
1 polymer ?
#
loop_
_entity_poly.entity_id
_entity_poly.type
_entity_poly.pdbx_seq_one_letter_code
_entity_poly.pdbx_strand_id
1 'polypeptide(L)'
;MADPITIATVVTTAASLAQGFTSFRAAQAERAQYEEERKAAELAGQQEEVLRRQRLAKALATQNALRAARGLSLTSPQADVIRRATVREAESDIAAIRLDSRRRQRRFGLAAEQAGLDAAGALIGGVGRAAGNLFTLARARRETGKVD
;
A
#
# COMPACT_ATOMS: atom_id res chain seq x y z
N MET A 1 2.90 1.74 53.09
CA MET A 1 3.28 2.77 52.10
C MET A 1 3.93 2.03 50.94
N ALA A 2 3.51 2.26 49.69
CA ALA A 2 4.11 1.58 48.55
C ALA A 2 5.51 2.18 48.29
N ASP A 3 6.54 1.34 48.23
CA ASP A 3 7.92 1.79 48.01
C ASP A 3 8.04 2.56 46.68
N PRO A 4 8.84 3.63 46.61
CA PRO A 4 8.99 4.49 45.42
C PRO A 4 9.43 3.72 44.17
N ILE A 5 10.17 2.62 44.35
CA ILE A 5 10.58 1.72 43.26
C ILE A 5 9.35 1.07 42.63
N THR A 6 8.38 0.63 43.42
CA THR A 6 7.14 -0.02 42.96
C THR A 6 6.24 0.97 42.20
N ILE A 7 6.13 2.21 42.68
CA ILE A 7 5.37 3.27 42.01
C ILE A 7 6.02 3.61 40.66
N ALA A 8 7.35 3.79 40.63
CA ALA A 8 8.08 4.08 39.41
C ALA A 8 7.91 2.97 38.35
N THR A 9 7.87 1.70 38.75
CA THR A 9 7.71 0.60 37.80
C THR A 9 6.28 0.41 37.30
N VAL A 10 5.26 0.65 38.13
CA VAL A 10 3.86 0.67 37.67
C VAL A 10 3.63 1.79 36.66
N VAL A 11 4.22 2.96 36.87
CA VAL A 11 4.15 4.09 35.92
C VAL A 11 4.86 3.77 34.61
N THR A 12 6.05 3.15 34.63
CA THR A 12 6.77 2.80 33.40
C THR A 12 6.14 1.64 32.63
N THR A 13 5.51 0.67 33.31
CA THR A 13 4.73 -0.39 32.63
C THR A 13 3.47 0.17 31.99
N ALA A 14 2.71 1.03 32.68
CA ALA A 14 1.56 1.70 32.12
C ALA A 14 1.94 2.57 30.91
N ALA A 15 3.05 3.33 31.01
CA ALA A 15 3.58 4.12 29.90
C ALA A 15 4.00 3.25 28.69
N SER A 16 4.63 2.09 28.93
CA SER A 16 5.04 1.17 27.87
C SER A 16 3.86 0.55 27.12
N LEU A 17 2.79 0.19 27.85
CA LEU A 17 1.55 -0.32 27.26
C LEU A 17 0.80 0.77 26.48
N ALA A 18 0.70 1.97 27.05
CA ALA A 18 0.08 3.12 26.38
C ALA A 18 0.83 3.47 25.07
N GLN A 19 2.16 3.46 25.11
CA GLN A 19 2.99 3.72 23.93
C GLN A 19 2.89 2.61 22.88
N GLY A 20 2.82 1.33 23.29
CA GLY A 20 2.55 0.21 22.38
C GLY A 20 1.21 0.37 21.66
N PHE A 21 0.16 0.75 22.39
CA PHE A 21 -1.17 0.95 21.83
C PHE A 21 -1.26 2.14 20.87
N THR A 22 -0.60 3.26 21.16
CA THR A 22 -0.56 4.39 20.22
C THR A 22 0.20 4.03 18.95
N SER A 23 1.33 3.33 19.05
CA SER A 23 2.07 2.85 17.86
C SER A 23 1.27 1.84 17.04
N PHE A 24 0.51 0.95 17.69
CA PHE A 24 -0.39 0.02 17.00
C PHE A 24 -1.48 0.75 16.21
N ARG A 25 -2.11 1.77 16.83
CA ARG A 25 -3.14 2.58 16.16
C ARG A 25 -2.58 3.39 15.00
N ALA A 26 -1.39 3.97 15.16
CA ALA A 26 -0.71 4.69 14.09
C ALA A 26 -0.42 3.78 12.89
N ALA A 27 0.15 2.59 13.13
CA ALA A 27 0.45 1.62 12.09
C ALA A 27 -0.82 1.05 11.41
N GLN A 28 -1.93 0.90 12.14
CA GLN A 28 -3.22 0.57 11.54
C GLN A 28 -3.76 1.68 10.62
N ALA A 29 -3.67 2.93 11.05
CA ALA A 29 -4.10 4.06 10.22
C ALA A 29 -3.25 4.13 8.93
N GLU A 30 -1.95 3.91 9.05
CA GLU A 30 -1.02 3.87 7.91
C GLU A 30 -1.36 2.72 6.95
N ARG A 31 -1.67 1.53 7.48
CA ARG A 31 -2.16 0.41 6.67
C ARG A 31 -3.45 0.77 5.91
N ALA A 32 -4.42 1.38 6.58
CA ALA A 32 -5.68 1.78 5.95
C ALA A 32 -5.43 2.80 4.82
N GLN A 33 -4.54 3.76 5.04
CA GLN A 33 -4.12 4.72 4.02
C GLN A 33 -3.52 4.03 2.80
N TYR A 34 -2.58 3.10 2.98
CA TYR A 34 -2.01 2.35 1.85
C TYR A 34 -3.04 1.47 1.13
N GLU A 35 -4.02 0.91 1.83
CA GLU A 35 -5.13 0.17 1.21
C GLU A 35 -6.02 1.09 0.36
N GLU A 36 -6.27 2.33 0.80
CA GLU A 36 -6.97 3.35 0.01
C GLU A 36 -6.17 3.78 -1.21
N GLU A 37 -4.87 4.05 -1.04
CA GLU A 37 -3.97 4.39 -2.15
C GLU A 37 -3.88 3.25 -3.18
N ARG A 38 -3.92 2.00 -2.73
CA ARG A 38 -3.97 0.83 -3.60
C ARG A 38 -5.23 0.84 -4.48
N LYS A 39 -6.40 1.09 -3.88
CA LYS A 39 -7.68 1.18 -4.60
C LYS A 39 -7.69 2.38 -5.56
N ALA A 40 -7.15 3.52 -5.14
CA ALA A 40 -7.02 4.70 -5.99
C ALA A 40 -6.11 4.42 -7.20
N ALA A 41 -4.99 3.72 -7.01
CA ALA A 41 -4.09 3.33 -8.09
C ALA A 41 -4.72 2.33 -9.08
N GLU A 42 -5.59 1.44 -8.59
CA GLU A 42 -6.41 0.57 -9.44
C GLU A 42 -7.38 1.39 -10.30
N LEU A 43 -8.17 2.27 -9.69
CA LEU A 43 -9.12 3.12 -10.41
C LEU A 43 -8.42 4.03 -11.42
N ALA A 44 -7.29 4.64 -11.05
CA ALA A 44 -6.50 5.46 -11.95
C ALA A 44 -6.02 4.66 -13.18
N GLY A 45 -5.53 3.42 -12.97
CA GLY A 45 -5.13 2.54 -14.07
C GLY A 45 -6.29 2.15 -14.99
N GLN A 46 -7.47 1.86 -14.43
CA GLN A 46 -8.67 1.57 -15.21
C GLN A 46 -9.11 2.79 -16.04
N GLN A 47 -9.10 3.99 -15.45
CA GLN A 47 -9.44 5.23 -16.15
C GLN A 47 -8.46 5.52 -17.29
N GLU A 48 -7.16 5.34 -17.05
CA GLU A 48 -6.13 5.56 -18.06
C GLU A 48 -6.26 4.57 -19.23
N GLU A 49 -6.58 3.31 -18.96
CA GLU A 49 -6.88 2.31 -19.98
C GLU A 49 -8.10 2.74 -20.84
N VAL A 50 -9.19 3.19 -20.20
CA VAL A 50 -10.39 3.67 -20.90
C VAL A 50 -10.05 4.87 -21.79
N LEU A 51 -9.29 5.84 -21.27
CA LEU A 51 -8.84 6.99 -22.04
C LEU A 51 -7.96 6.57 -23.24
N ARG A 52 -7.07 5.59 -23.08
CA ARG A 52 -6.25 5.07 -24.18
C ARG A 52 -7.10 4.40 -25.26
N ARG A 53 -8.10 3.61 -24.87
CA ARG A 53 -9.08 3.01 -25.80
C ARG A 53 -9.88 4.08 -26.54
N GLN A 54 -10.32 5.14 -25.87
CA GLN A 54 -11.01 6.26 -26.51
C GLN A 54 -10.11 7.00 -27.51
N ARG A 55 -8.83 7.21 -27.18
CA ARG A 55 -7.84 7.80 -28.09
C ARG A 55 -7.62 6.92 -29.32
N LEU A 56 -7.51 5.60 -29.15
CA LEU A 56 -7.45 4.65 -30.27
C LEU A 56 -8.69 4.77 -31.18
N ALA A 57 -9.89 4.75 -30.60
CA ALA A 57 -11.13 4.87 -31.35
C ALA A 57 -11.18 6.19 -32.16
N LYS A 58 -10.78 7.31 -31.55
CA LYS A 58 -10.67 8.61 -32.23
C LYS A 58 -9.64 8.57 -33.36
N ALA A 59 -8.46 8.00 -33.12
CA ALA A 59 -7.41 7.88 -34.15
C ALA A 59 -7.90 7.06 -35.36
N LEU A 60 -8.57 5.93 -35.12
CA LEU A 60 -9.15 5.11 -36.18
C LEU A 60 -10.27 5.86 -36.93
N ALA A 61 -11.13 6.57 -36.22
CA ALA A 61 -12.18 7.39 -36.82
C ALA A 61 -11.59 8.49 -37.72
N THR A 62 -10.55 9.20 -37.26
CA THR A 62 -9.83 10.22 -38.05
C THR A 62 -9.15 9.61 -39.28
N GLN A 63 -8.48 8.45 -39.14
CA GLN A 63 -7.88 7.75 -40.28
C GLN A 63 -8.94 7.39 -41.33
N ASN A 64 -10.10 6.90 -40.90
CA ASN A 64 -11.21 6.55 -41.79
C ASN A 64 -11.79 7.80 -42.47
N ALA A 65 -12.01 8.88 -41.72
CA ALA A 65 -12.51 10.15 -42.27
C ALA A 65 -11.54 10.75 -43.31
N LEU A 66 -10.24 10.74 -43.04
CA LEU A 66 -9.21 11.22 -43.98
C LEU A 66 -9.14 10.37 -45.26
N ARG A 67 -9.31 9.05 -45.15
CA ARG A 67 -9.37 8.15 -46.32
C ARG A 67 -10.63 8.39 -47.14
N ALA A 68 -11.79 8.47 -46.49
CA ALA A 68 -13.06 8.77 -47.14
C ALA A 68 -13.02 10.13 -47.86
N ALA A 69 -12.46 11.16 -47.22
CA ALA A 69 -12.28 12.48 -47.82
C ALA A 69 -11.37 12.47 -49.06
N ARG A 70 -10.43 11.52 -49.15
CA ARG A 70 -9.54 11.33 -50.31
C ARG A 70 -10.09 10.37 -51.36
N GLY A 71 -11.32 9.87 -51.20
CA GLY A 71 -11.91 8.86 -52.08
C GLY A 71 -11.19 7.51 -52.04
N LEU A 72 -10.38 7.25 -51.01
CA LEU A 72 -9.62 6.02 -50.87
C LEU A 72 -10.47 4.95 -50.21
N SER A 73 -10.34 3.70 -50.68
CA SER A 73 -10.98 2.56 -50.02
C SER A 73 -10.48 2.40 -48.59
N LEU A 74 -11.42 2.22 -47.66
CA LEU A 74 -11.16 1.96 -46.25
C LEU A 74 -10.50 0.59 -46.01
N THR A 75 -10.59 -0.32 -46.99
CA THR A 75 -10.14 -1.71 -46.91
C THR A 75 -8.94 -2.01 -47.80
N SER A 76 -8.23 -0.98 -48.28
CA SER A 76 -7.00 -1.22 -49.03
C SER A 76 -5.94 -1.94 -48.16
N PRO A 77 -5.07 -2.77 -48.72
CA PRO A 77 -4.03 -3.48 -47.97
C PRO A 77 -3.16 -2.53 -47.12
N GLN A 78 -2.81 -1.36 -47.66
CA GLN A 78 -2.06 -0.31 -46.96
C GLN A 78 -2.88 0.29 -45.81
N ALA A 79 -4.18 0.53 -46.02
CA ALA A 79 -5.07 1.03 -44.97
C ALA A 79 -5.14 0.05 -43.78
N ASP A 80 -5.16 -1.24 -44.07
CA ASP A 80 -5.21 -2.32 -43.08
C ASP A 80 -3.89 -2.52 -42.34
N VAL A 81 -2.73 -2.31 -42.99
CA VAL A 81 -1.42 -2.32 -42.31
C VAL A 81 -1.33 -1.16 -41.31
N ILE A 82 -1.71 0.05 -41.71
CA ILE A 82 -1.70 1.23 -40.82
C ILE A 82 -2.66 1.03 -39.64
N ARG A 83 -3.87 0.51 -39.90
CA ARG A 83 -4.84 0.19 -38.87
C ARG A 83 -4.27 -0.80 -37.86
N ARG A 84 -3.71 -1.91 -38.34
CA ARG A 84 -3.09 -2.95 -37.49
C ARG A 84 -1.89 -2.44 -36.71
N ALA A 85 -1.06 -1.56 -37.29
CA ALA A 85 0.03 -0.92 -36.57
C ALA A 85 -0.51 -0.05 -35.42
N THR A 86 -1.51 0.80 -35.70
CA THR A 86 -2.14 1.68 -34.71
C THR A 86 -2.79 0.89 -33.56
N VAL A 87 -3.48 -0.20 -33.88
CA VAL A 87 -4.10 -1.09 -32.88
C VAL A 87 -3.02 -1.77 -32.03
N ARG A 88 -1.98 -2.34 -32.65
CA ARG A 88 -0.89 -3.02 -31.91
C ARG A 88 -0.14 -2.06 -30.97
N GLU A 89 0.12 -0.84 -31.42
CA GLU A 89 0.73 0.19 -30.58
C GLU A 89 -0.14 0.50 -29.37
N ALA A 90 -1.44 0.75 -29.59
CA ALA A 90 -2.38 1.01 -28.50
C ALA A 90 -2.55 -0.18 -27.54
N GLU A 91 -2.53 -1.42 -28.05
CA GLU A 91 -2.55 -2.63 -27.22
C GLU A 91 -1.29 -2.74 -26.35
N SER A 92 -0.12 -2.45 -26.90
CA SER A 92 1.15 -2.40 -26.16
C SER A 92 1.09 -1.34 -25.05
N ASP A 93 0.54 -0.17 -25.33
CA ASP A 93 0.38 0.88 -24.32
C ASP A 93 -0.60 0.48 -23.21
N ILE A 94 -1.72 -0.14 -23.57
CA ILE A 94 -2.69 -0.66 -22.59
C ILE A 94 -2.04 -1.73 -21.71
N ALA A 95 -1.23 -2.62 -22.30
CA ALA A 95 -0.49 -3.61 -21.55
C ALA A 95 0.51 -2.96 -20.57
N ALA A 96 1.20 -1.90 -21.00
CA ALA A 96 2.10 -1.12 -20.15
C ALA A 96 1.35 -0.42 -19.00
N ILE A 97 0.21 0.23 -19.28
CA ILE A 97 -0.65 0.87 -18.27
C ILE A 97 -1.11 -0.15 -17.23
N ARG A 98 -1.59 -1.33 -17.68
CA ARG A 98 -2.00 -2.41 -16.77
C ARG A 98 -0.85 -2.91 -15.92
N LEU A 99 0.33 -3.09 -16.51
CA LEU A 99 1.52 -3.52 -15.77
C LEU A 99 1.91 -2.49 -14.72
N ASP A 100 1.91 -1.21 -15.07
CA ASP A 100 2.23 -0.14 -14.14
C ASP A 100 1.22 -0.03 -13.00
N SER A 101 -0.08 -0.09 -13.32
CA SER A 101 -1.15 -0.15 -12.32
C SER A 101 -0.96 -1.32 -11.35
N ARG A 102 -0.70 -2.53 -11.86
CA ARG A 102 -0.41 -3.72 -11.03
C ARG A 102 0.85 -3.54 -10.17
N ARG A 103 1.90 -2.91 -10.71
CA ARG A 103 3.13 -2.61 -9.95
C ARG A 103 2.84 -1.66 -8.79
N ARG A 104 2.08 -0.58 -9.04
CA ARG A 104 1.65 0.36 -7.99
C ARG A 104 0.79 -0.35 -6.94
N GLN A 105 -0.21 -1.13 -7.36
CA GLN A 105 -1.05 -1.91 -6.45
C GLN A 105 -0.23 -2.85 -5.57
N ARG A 106 0.73 -3.57 -6.15
CA ARG A 106 1.61 -4.48 -5.40
C ARG A 106 2.49 -3.71 -4.42
N ARG A 107 3.06 -2.57 -4.82
CA ARG A 107 3.87 -1.73 -3.93
C ARG A 107 3.07 -1.26 -2.71
N PHE A 108 1.86 -0.75 -2.92
CA PHE A 108 1.00 -0.31 -1.81
C PHE A 108 0.49 -1.50 -0.97
N GLY A 109 0.22 -2.64 -1.60
CA GLY A 109 -0.12 -3.86 -0.88
C GLY A 109 0.99 -4.34 0.05
N LEU A 110 2.24 -4.34 -0.42
CA LEU A 110 3.41 -4.69 0.40
C LEU A 110 3.64 -3.66 1.53
N ALA A 111 3.46 -2.38 1.26
CA ALA A 111 3.55 -1.33 2.29
C ALA A 111 2.46 -1.50 3.36
N ALA A 112 1.22 -1.80 2.96
CA ALA A 112 0.12 -2.08 3.88
C ALA A 112 0.39 -3.34 4.73
N GLU A 113 0.94 -4.40 4.13
CA GLU A 113 1.32 -5.62 4.83
C GLU A 113 2.44 -5.36 5.85
N GLN A 114 3.48 -4.62 5.44
CA GLN A 114 4.57 -4.23 6.33
C GLN A 114 4.08 -3.37 7.49
N ALA A 115 3.24 -2.36 7.25
CA ALA A 115 2.62 -1.56 8.30
C ALA A 115 1.76 -2.43 9.25
N GLY A 116 1.10 -3.48 8.72
CA GLY A 116 0.39 -4.46 9.54
C GLY A 116 1.32 -5.28 10.44
N LEU A 117 2.49 -5.69 9.94
CA LEU A 117 3.51 -6.38 10.73
C LEU A 117 4.11 -5.46 11.79
N ASP A 118 4.36 -4.19 11.46
CA ASP A 118 4.84 -3.18 12.40
C ASP A 118 3.82 -2.91 13.51
N ALA A 119 2.53 -2.90 13.18
CA ALA A 119 1.46 -2.82 14.17
C ALA A 119 1.50 -4.01 15.14
N ALA A 120 1.59 -5.24 14.62
CA ALA A 120 1.68 -6.44 15.45
C ALA A 120 2.96 -6.45 16.30
N GLY A 121 4.09 -6.07 15.73
CA GLY A 121 5.38 -5.95 16.41
C GLY A 121 5.39 -4.88 17.50
N ALA A 122 4.70 -3.77 17.30
CA ALA A 122 4.52 -2.72 18.30
C ALA A 122 3.74 -3.20 19.53
N LEU A 123 2.68 -3.99 19.33
CA LEU A 123 1.94 -4.64 20.41
C LEU A 123 2.82 -5.63 21.18
N ILE A 124 3.49 -6.53 20.46
CA ILE A 124 4.38 -7.55 21.05
C ILE A 124 5.54 -6.88 21.80
N GLY A 125 6.18 -5.86 21.21
CA GLY A 125 7.29 -5.14 21.80
C GLY A 125 6.88 -4.26 22.99
N GLY A 126 5.65 -3.72 22.98
CA GLY A 126 5.07 -3.02 24.13
C GLY A 126 4.79 -3.96 25.30
N VAL A 127 4.16 -5.11 25.04
CA VAL A 127 3.88 -6.15 26.05
C VAL A 127 5.18 -6.80 26.55
N GLY A 128 6.13 -7.09 25.66
CA GLY A 128 7.42 -7.70 26.01
C GLY A 128 8.27 -6.79 26.90
N ARG A 129 8.33 -5.48 26.61
CA ARG A 129 9.00 -4.50 27.48
C ARG A 129 8.29 -4.37 28.83
N ALA A 130 6.95 -4.38 28.83
CA ALA A 130 6.18 -4.36 30.08
C ALA A 130 6.46 -5.62 30.94
N ALA A 131 6.50 -6.81 30.34
CA ALA A 131 6.81 -8.06 31.02
C ALA A 131 8.27 -8.10 31.53
N GLY A 132 9.24 -7.63 30.73
CA GLY A 132 10.64 -7.52 31.13
C GLY A 132 10.85 -6.61 32.34
N ASN A 133 10.16 -5.46 32.36
CA ASN A 133 10.16 -4.53 33.50
C ASN A 133 9.52 -5.13 34.76
N LEU A 134 8.52 -5.99 34.61
CA LEU A 134 7.89 -6.69 35.73
C LEU A 134 8.79 -7.80 36.30
N PHE A 135 9.53 -8.49 35.42
CA PHE A 135 10.45 -9.57 35.79
C PHE A 135 11.70 -9.06 36.51
N THR A 136 12.26 -7.91 36.09
CA THR A 136 13.34 -7.23 36.82
C THR A 136 12.90 -6.77 38.20
N LEU A 137 11.67 -6.29 38.33
CA LEU A 137 11.03 -5.96 39.62
C LEU A 137 10.90 -7.19 40.54
N ALA A 138 10.40 -8.30 40.01
CA ALA A 138 10.22 -9.54 40.77
C ALA A 138 11.56 -10.13 41.24
N ARG A 139 12.62 -9.97 40.43
CA ARG A 139 13.98 -10.35 40.80
C ARG A 139 14.56 -9.43 41.87
N ALA A 140 14.43 -8.11 41.72
CA ALA A 140 14.88 -7.14 42.72
C ALA A 140 14.21 -7.37 44.09
N ARG A 141 12.92 -7.73 44.11
CA ARG A 141 12.17 -8.05 45.33
C ARG A 141 12.61 -9.35 46.01
N ARG A 142 13.14 -10.32 45.25
CA ARG A 142 13.75 -11.56 45.79
C ARG A 142 15.13 -11.31 46.39
N GLU A 143 15.88 -10.37 45.82
CA GLU A 143 17.20 -10.01 46.30
C GLU A 143 17.13 -9.14 47.58
N THR A 144 16.10 -8.29 47.72
CA THR A 144 15.86 -7.53 48.97
C THR A 144 15.13 -8.32 50.06
N GLY A 145 14.41 -9.40 49.73
CA GLY A 145 13.80 -10.32 50.71
C GLY A 145 14.76 -11.33 51.33
N LYS A 146 16.06 -11.25 51.03
CA LYS A 146 17.15 -12.08 51.59
C LYS A 146 18.11 -11.29 52.49
N VAL A 147 17.73 -10.08 52.92
CA VAL A 147 18.49 -9.35 53.92
C VAL A 147 17.80 -9.58 55.26
N ASP A 148 18.49 -10.34 56.12
CA ASP A 148 18.21 -10.53 57.54
C ASP A 148 17.94 -9.21 58.28
#